data_AF-A0A2P4T1C4-F1
#
_entry.id   AF-A0A2P4T1C4-F1
#
_cell.length_a   1.000
_cell.length_b   1.000
_cell.length_c   1.000
_cell.angle_alpha   90.00
_cell.angle_beta   90.00
_cell.angle_gamma   90.00
#
_symmetry.space_group_name_H-M   'P 1'
#
loop_
_entity.id
_entity.type
_entity.pdbx_description
1 polymer ?
#
loop_
_entity_poly.entity_id
_entity_poly.type
_entity_poly.pdbx_seq_one_letter_code
_entity_poly.pdbx_strand_id
1 'polypeptide(L)'
;IISYYDSVNRCEKELPKYFNFASDVLDEWLQLEKDGRRPANPAFWWVNDEGEEVKWSFEELGFLSRKTANILSEACGLQRGDRVLAVLPRVPEWWLLSIACIRAGIVFIPGTSQLTAKDILYRLQASKAKCMITNDTLAPVVESILPDCQFLKTKLIVAKGNRDGWLNLKELFAHWMNLTPSDIMWNTSDTGWVKAAWSSVFAPWISGSCVFVHNMPQFKPTVIAETLSRYPITVFCTAPTAYRMLVQHDVSSYKFMTVKHCLSGGEPLNPEVMEKWKIQTGLDIHEGYGQTETVCLY
;
A
#
# COMPACT_ATOMS: atom_id res chain seq x y z
N ILE A 1 -17.05 -3.37 -7.99
CA ILE A 1 -16.30 -3.03 -6.76
C ILE A 1 -15.49 -1.76 -7.01
N ILE A 2 -14.38 -1.78 -7.76
CA ILE A 2 -13.52 -0.61 -8.02
C ILE A 2 -14.30 0.62 -8.54
N SER A 3 -15.08 0.44 -9.62
CA SER A 3 -15.88 1.53 -10.21
C SER A 3 -16.89 2.17 -9.26
N TYR A 4 -17.38 1.43 -8.26
CA TYR A 4 -18.30 1.97 -7.25
C TYR A 4 -17.56 2.93 -6.31
N TYR A 5 -16.43 2.52 -5.76
CA TYR A 5 -15.64 3.35 -4.85
C TYR A 5 -14.98 4.53 -5.56
N ASP A 6 -14.62 4.36 -6.84
CA ASP A 6 -14.16 5.47 -7.68
C ASP A 6 -15.21 6.56 -7.83
N SER A 7 -16.48 6.20 -8.07
CA SER A 7 -17.57 7.18 -8.15
C SER A 7 -17.84 7.85 -6.80
N VAL A 8 -17.64 7.17 -5.67
CA VAL A 8 -17.70 7.80 -4.34
C VAL A 8 -16.55 8.81 -4.17
N ASN A 9 -15.32 8.43 -4.54
CA ASN A 9 -14.15 9.31 -4.46
C ASN A 9 -14.25 10.54 -5.37
N ARG A 10 -14.95 10.43 -6.50
CA ARG A 10 -15.25 11.55 -7.42
C ARG A 10 -16.44 12.41 -6.98
N CYS A 11 -17.06 12.09 -5.84
CA CYS A 11 -18.29 12.70 -5.35
C CYS A 11 -19.48 12.57 -6.32
N GLU A 12 -19.47 11.53 -7.17
CA GLU A 12 -20.57 11.19 -8.08
C GLU A 12 -21.66 10.35 -7.37
N LYS A 13 -21.29 9.68 -6.27
CA LYS A 13 -22.18 8.95 -5.38
C LYS A 13 -21.99 9.41 -3.94
N GLU A 14 -23.08 9.40 -3.19
CA GLU A 14 -23.04 9.67 -1.76
C GLU A 14 -22.31 8.55 -1.00
N LEU A 15 -21.62 8.93 0.08
CA LEU A 15 -21.01 7.99 1.00
C LEU A 15 -22.08 7.07 1.60
N PRO A 16 -21.89 5.75 1.57
CA PRO A 16 -22.87 4.84 2.12
C PRO A 16 -22.99 5.04 3.64
N LYS A 17 -24.23 5.01 4.14
CA LYS A 17 -24.51 5.15 5.58
C LYS A 17 -23.81 4.10 6.43
N TYR A 18 -23.62 2.90 5.88
CA TYR A 18 -22.92 1.79 6.51
C TYR A 18 -21.85 1.29 5.56
N PHE A 19 -20.68 1.00 6.11
CA PHE A 19 -19.58 0.39 5.38
C PHE A 19 -18.82 -0.57 6.31
N ASN A 20 -18.52 -1.75 5.82
CA ASN A 20 -17.63 -2.71 6.44
C ASN A 20 -16.74 -3.35 5.37
N PHE A 21 -15.43 -3.12 5.48
CA PHE A 21 -14.47 -3.58 4.48
C PHE A 21 -14.51 -5.09 4.22
N ALA A 22 -14.79 -5.90 5.26
CA ALA A 22 -14.80 -7.35 5.11
C ALA A 22 -16.02 -7.84 4.34
N SER A 23 -17.21 -7.28 4.57
CA SER A 23 -18.42 -7.67 3.82
C SER A 23 -18.50 -6.97 2.47
N ASP A 24 -18.21 -5.67 2.42
CA ASP A 24 -18.54 -4.84 1.26
C ASP A 24 -17.44 -4.85 0.18
N VAL A 25 -16.26 -5.41 0.51
CA VAL A 25 -15.14 -5.54 -0.42
C VAL A 25 -14.69 -6.99 -0.54
N LEU A 26 -14.27 -7.63 0.56
CA LEU A 26 -13.68 -8.98 0.48
C LEU A 26 -14.72 -10.04 0.10
N ASP A 27 -15.91 -10.01 0.71
CA ASP A 27 -16.95 -10.99 0.40
C ASP A 27 -17.55 -10.77 -1.00
N GLU A 28 -17.52 -9.54 -1.54
CA GLU A 28 -17.88 -9.27 -2.93
C GLU A 28 -16.88 -9.91 -3.92
N TRP A 29 -15.58 -9.86 -3.64
CA TRP A 29 -14.58 -10.58 -4.45
C TRP A 29 -14.77 -12.10 -4.38
N LEU A 30 -15.03 -12.62 -3.18
CA LEU A 30 -15.37 -14.03 -2.96
C LEU A 30 -16.60 -14.43 -3.80
N GLN A 31 -17.66 -13.61 -3.84
CA GLN A 31 -18.86 -13.94 -4.61
C GLN A 31 -18.57 -14.00 -6.11
N LEU A 32 -17.74 -13.08 -6.62
CA LEU A 32 -17.31 -13.11 -8.03
C LEU A 32 -16.50 -14.35 -8.38
N GLU A 33 -15.69 -14.88 -7.45
CA GLU A 33 -14.99 -16.17 -7.63
C GLU A 33 -15.99 -17.33 -7.67
N LYS A 34 -16.95 -17.37 -6.73
CA LYS A 34 -17.99 -18.43 -6.67
C LYS A 34 -18.89 -18.45 -7.90
N ASP A 35 -19.23 -17.29 -8.43
CA ASP A 35 -20.05 -17.15 -9.61
C ASP A 35 -19.28 -17.49 -10.91
N GLY A 36 -17.98 -17.81 -10.82
CA GLY A 36 -17.13 -18.06 -11.98
C GLY A 36 -16.86 -16.83 -12.84
N ARG A 37 -17.18 -15.63 -12.33
CA ARG A 37 -16.98 -14.34 -13.02
C ARG A 37 -15.54 -13.83 -12.93
N ARG A 38 -14.70 -14.52 -12.17
CA ARG A 38 -13.29 -14.22 -11.97
C ARG A 38 -12.49 -15.51 -11.70
N PRO A 39 -11.25 -15.64 -12.17
CA PRO A 39 -10.36 -16.73 -11.76
C PRO A 39 -10.01 -16.64 -10.27
N ALA A 40 -9.85 -17.80 -9.63
CA ALA A 40 -9.42 -17.94 -8.24
C ALA A 40 -7.92 -17.63 -8.09
N ASN A 41 -7.56 -16.36 -8.22
CA ASN A 41 -6.21 -15.87 -7.94
C ASN A 41 -6.02 -15.76 -6.42
N PRO A 42 -4.81 -15.96 -5.89
CA PRO A 42 -4.57 -15.79 -4.46
C PRO A 42 -4.86 -14.35 -4.04
N ALA A 43 -5.67 -14.17 -3.00
CA ALA A 43 -5.85 -12.89 -2.31
C ALA A 43 -4.64 -12.57 -1.42
N PHE A 44 -4.00 -13.61 -0.88
CA PHE A 44 -2.86 -13.51 0.01
C PHE A 44 -1.84 -14.60 -0.30
N TRP A 45 -0.56 -14.24 -0.30
CA TRP A 45 0.56 -15.16 -0.48
C TRP A 45 1.70 -14.78 0.47
N TRP A 46 1.96 -15.63 1.45
CA TRP A 46 3.05 -15.49 2.40
C TRP A 46 4.15 -16.53 2.16
N VAL A 47 5.40 -16.13 2.38
CA VAL A 47 6.58 -16.99 2.33
C VAL A 47 7.58 -16.68 3.46
N ASN A 48 8.48 -17.60 3.78
CA ASN A 48 9.61 -17.38 4.69
C ASN A 48 10.97 -17.85 4.14
N ASP A 49 12.03 -17.59 4.92
CA ASP A 49 13.41 -17.95 4.60
C ASP A 49 13.60 -19.49 4.51
N GLU A 50 12.76 -20.28 5.18
CA GLU A 50 12.77 -21.76 5.13
C GLU A 50 12.09 -22.34 3.88
N GLY A 51 11.44 -21.52 3.05
CA GLY A 51 10.74 -21.95 1.83
C GLY A 51 9.32 -22.46 2.06
N GLU A 52 8.75 -22.24 3.25
CA GLU A 52 7.33 -22.46 3.49
C GLU A 52 6.50 -21.40 2.77
N GLU A 53 5.33 -21.81 2.27
CA GLU A 53 4.39 -20.92 1.60
C GLU A 53 2.97 -21.11 2.15
N VAL A 54 2.26 -20.00 2.35
CA VAL A 54 0.83 -19.98 2.65
C VAL A 54 0.13 -19.15 1.58
N LYS A 55 -0.89 -19.72 0.95
CA LYS A 55 -1.72 -19.03 -0.06
C LYS A 55 -3.18 -19.13 0.35
N TRP A 56 -3.89 -18.02 0.25
CA TRP A 56 -5.33 -17.97 0.43
C TRP A 56 -6.01 -17.31 -0.76
N SER A 57 -7.02 -17.94 -1.33
CA SER A 57 -8.02 -17.29 -2.20
C SER A 57 -8.89 -16.30 -1.40
N PHE A 58 -9.74 -15.51 -2.07
CA PHE A 58 -10.71 -14.69 -1.34
C PHE A 58 -11.73 -15.56 -0.59
N GLU A 59 -12.05 -16.75 -1.11
CA GLU A 59 -12.87 -17.73 -0.39
C GLU A 59 -12.23 -18.20 0.92
N GLU A 60 -10.97 -18.65 0.86
CA GLU A 60 -10.24 -19.15 2.04
C GLU A 60 -10.03 -18.03 3.06
N LEU A 61 -9.64 -16.82 2.60
CA LEU A 61 -9.52 -15.65 3.44
C LEU A 61 -10.85 -15.30 4.13
N GLY A 62 -11.96 -15.36 3.39
CA GLY A 62 -13.30 -15.16 3.93
C GLY A 62 -13.67 -16.19 5.00
N PHE A 63 -13.42 -17.47 4.73
CA PHE A 63 -13.68 -18.55 5.68
C PHE A 63 -12.84 -18.42 6.96
N LEU A 64 -11.52 -18.26 6.81
CA LEU A 64 -10.59 -18.16 7.94
C LEU A 64 -10.86 -16.91 8.78
N SER A 65 -11.10 -15.76 8.16
CA SER A 65 -11.40 -14.53 8.90
C SER A 65 -12.73 -14.59 9.66
N ARG A 66 -13.77 -15.27 9.14
CA ARG A 66 -15.01 -15.54 9.88
C ARG A 66 -14.77 -16.48 11.06
N LYS A 67 -14.01 -17.56 10.86
CA LYS A 67 -13.64 -18.48 11.93
C LYS A 67 -12.88 -17.76 13.04
N THR A 68 -11.91 -16.92 12.68
CA THR A 68 -11.16 -16.09 13.64
C THR A 68 -12.07 -15.08 14.34
N ALA A 69 -13.02 -14.47 13.63
CA ALA A 69 -13.99 -13.56 14.26
C ALA A 69 -14.85 -14.29 15.32
N ASN A 70 -15.31 -15.51 15.03
CA ASN A 70 -16.05 -16.33 15.99
C ASN A 70 -15.17 -16.71 17.19
N ILE A 71 -13.87 -17.00 16.99
CA ILE A 71 -12.94 -17.24 18.09
C ILE A 71 -12.84 -16.00 18.99
N LEU A 72 -12.67 -14.81 18.40
CA LEU A 72 -12.59 -13.55 19.13
C LEU A 72 -13.87 -13.27 19.95
N SER A 73 -15.05 -13.53 19.39
CA SER A 73 -16.32 -13.28 20.09
C SER A 73 -16.67 -14.37 21.10
N GLU A 74 -16.63 -15.65 20.70
CA GLU A 74 -17.13 -16.76 21.52
C GLU A 74 -16.10 -17.23 22.55
N ALA A 75 -14.85 -17.44 22.12
CA ALA A 75 -13.81 -17.99 22.98
C ALA A 75 -13.12 -16.90 23.81
N CYS A 76 -12.89 -15.71 23.23
CA CYS A 76 -12.26 -14.59 23.94
C CYS A 76 -13.29 -13.63 24.59
N GLY A 77 -14.58 -13.79 24.31
CA GLY A 77 -15.64 -12.96 24.89
C GLY A 77 -15.64 -11.49 24.43
N LEU A 78 -14.94 -11.18 23.33
CA LEU A 78 -14.83 -9.81 22.83
C LEU A 78 -16.12 -9.36 22.15
N GLN A 79 -16.46 -8.10 22.38
CA GLN A 79 -17.67 -7.47 21.88
C GLN A 79 -17.36 -6.32 20.91
N ARG A 80 -18.38 -5.89 20.17
CA ARG A 80 -18.28 -4.74 19.29
C ARG A 80 -17.85 -3.50 20.09
N GLY A 81 -16.81 -2.83 19.62
CA GLY A 81 -16.21 -1.66 20.27
C GLY A 81 -15.02 -1.96 21.17
N ASP A 82 -14.79 -3.23 21.54
CA ASP A 82 -13.59 -3.63 22.27
C ASP A 82 -12.34 -3.38 21.44
N ARG A 83 -11.21 -3.18 22.12
CA ARG A 83 -9.92 -2.82 21.49
C ARG A 83 -8.93 -3.97 21.61
N VAL A 84 -8.31 -4.35 20.50
CA VAL A 84 -7.30 -5.42 20.47
C VAL A 84 -5.99 -4.84 19.95
N LEU A 85 -4.97 -4.82 20.80
CA LEU A 85 -3.60 -4.51 20.41
C LEU A 85 -2.93 -5.77 19.85
N ALA A 86 -2.41 -5.67 18.62
CA ALA A 86 -1.67 -6.74 17.96
C ALA A 86 -0.24 -6.29 17.65
N VAL A 87 0.73 -6.88 18.37
CA VAL A 87 2.16 -6.72 18.11
C VAL A 87 2.68 -8.05 17.58
N LEU A 88 2.54 -8.25 16.27
CA LEU A 88 2.95 -9.48 15.60
C LEU A 88 3.89 -9.13 14.45
N PRO A 89 4.87 -10.00 14.12
CA PRO A 89 5.69 -9.86 12.92
C PRO A 89 4.85 -10.06 11.65
N ARG A 90 5.50 -10.11 10.48
CA ARG A 90 4.87 -10.37 9.18
C ARG A 90 4.47 -11.85 9.03
N VAL A 91 3.56 -12.32 9.89
CA VAL A 91 2.98 -13.66 9.86
C VAL A 91 1.53 -13.62 9.38
N PRO A 92 1.01 -14.68 8.72
CA PRO A 92 -0.33 -14.68 8.12
C PRO A 92 -1.45 -14.32 9.10
N GLU A 93 -1.32 -14.67 10.38
CA GLU A 93 -2.28 -14.40 11.43
C GLU A 93 -2.56 -12.93 11.65
N TRP A 94 -1.59 -12.03 11.40
CA TRP A 94 -1.81 -10.59 11.53
C TRP A 94 -2.88 -10.10 10.55
N TRP A 95 -2.85 -10.59 9.31
CA TRP A 95 -3.87 -10.29 8.30
C TRP A 95 -5.23 -10.87 8.68
N LEU A 96 -5.28 -12.13 9.15
CA LEU A 96 -6.52 -12.74 9.61
C LEU A 96 -7.14 -11.98 10.78
N LEU A 97 -6.33 -11.58 11.78
CA LEU A 97 -6.79 -10.82 12.94
C LEU A 97 -7.34 -9.45 12.52
N SER A 98 -6.64 -8.73 11.63
CA SER A 98 -7.12 -7.43 11.14
C SER A 98 -8.52 -7.53 10.51
N ILE A 99 -8.74 -8.51 9.63
CA ILE A 99 -10.05 -8.71 8.99
C ILE A 99 -11.08 -9.26 9.96
N ALA A 100 -10.72 -10.18 10.85
CA ALA A 100 -11.61 -10.72 11.86
C ALA A 100 -12.13 -9.64 12.82
N CYS A 101 -11.25 -8.73 13.26
CA CYS A 101 -11.64 -7.58 14.07
C CYS A 101 -12.62 -6.67 13.33
N ILE A 102 -12.37 -6.37 12.05
CA ILE A 102 -13.29 -5.60 11.20
C ILE A 102 -14.66 -6.30 11.10
N ARG A 103 -14.70 -7.62 10.91
CA ARG A 103 -15.95 -8.40 10.85
C ARG A 103 -16.72 -8.34 12.16
N ALA A 104 -16.04 -8.49 13.29
CA ALA A 104 -16.65 -8.50 14.62
C ALA A 104 -16.97 -7.08 15.14
N GLY A 105 -16.56 -6.02 14.44
CA GLY A 105 -16.69 -4.64 14.91
C GLY A 105 -15.79 -4.33 16.11
N ILE A 106 -14.67 -5.03 16.24
CA ILE A 106 -13.62 -4.83 17.23
C ILE A 106 -12.61 -3.83 16.66
N VAL A 107 -12.13 -2.90 17.49
CA VAL A 107 -11.13 -1.90 17.13
C VAL A 107 -9.75 -2.53 17.16
N PHE A 108 -9.18 -2.80 15.98
CA PHE A 108 -7.84 -3.35 15.82
C PHE A 108 -6.77 -2.25 15.93
N ILE A 109 -5.78 -2.46 16.80
CA ILE A 109 -4.68 -1.54 17.05
C ILE A 109 -3.37 -2.28 16.70
N PRO A 110 -2.79 -2.06 15.50
CA PRO A 110 -1.49 -2.63 15.18
C PRO A 110 -0.39 -1.88 15.95
N GLY A 111 0.58 -2.62 16.51
CA GLY A 111 1.74 -2.06 17.18
C GLY A 111 3.04 -2.57 16.58
N THR A 112 4.02 -1.68 16.45
CA THR A 112 5.37 -2.07 16.01
C THR A 112 6.20 -2.53 17.22
N SER A 113 7.12 -3.46 16.99
CA SER A 113 8.06 -3.94 18.01
C SER A 113 9.26 -3.00 18.22
N GLN A 114 9.38 -1.89 17.48
CA GLN A 114 10.63 -1.10 17.35
C GLN A 114 10.60 0.37 17.85
N LEU A 115 9.73 0.78 18.79
CA LEU A 115 9.67 2.22 19.18
C LEU A 115 10.67 2.63 20.28
N THR A 116 11.35 3.77 20.07
CA THR A 116 12.01 4.57 21.14
C THR A 116 11.56 6.04 21.11
N ALA A 117 11.55 6.71 22.26
CA ALA A 117 10.96 8.04 22.46
C ALA A 117 11.68 9.20 21.72
N LYS A 118 12.94 9.02 21.29
CA LYS A 118 13.73 10.09 20.63
C LYS A 118 13.37 10.31 19.15
N ASP A 119 12.70 9.34 18.53
CA ASP A 119 12.43 9.32 17.10
C ASP A 119 11.35 10.31 16.64
N ILE A 120 10.45 10.70 17.54
CA ILE A 120 9.27 11.52 17.22
C ILE A 120 9.65 13.01 17.09
N LEU A 121 10.67 13.47 17.82
CA LEU A 121 10.99 14.90 17.95
C LEU A 121 11.78 15.47 16.76
N TYR A 122 12.61 14.65 16.11
CA TYR A 122 13.48 15.08 15.00
C TYR A 122 12.71 15.30 13.69
N ARG A 123 11.63 14.55 13.49
CA ARG A 123 10.88 14.49 12.21
C ARG A 123 9.98 15.71 11.98
N LEU A 124 9.80 16.57 12.99
CA LEU A 124 8.96 17.77 12.94
C LEU A 124 9.65 19.01 12.33
N GLN A 125 10.94 18.96 11.93
CA GLN A 125 11.73 20.20 11.73
C GLN A 125 12.28 20.53 10.30
N ALA A 126 12.05 19.82 9.18
CA ALA A 126 12.97 19.94 8.00
C ALA A 126 12.49 19.82 6.51
N SER A 127 11.44 20.50 5.97
CA SER A 127 10.83 20.06 4.67
C SER A 127 11.01 20.79 3.29
N LYS A 128 11.60 21.99 3.12
CA LYS A 128 11.97 22.63 1.81
C LYS A 128 11.25 22.13 0.50
N ALA A 129 9.98 22.51 0.31
CA ALA A 129 9.08 21.90 -0.69
C ALA A 129 9.49 22.07 -2.17
N LYS A 130 9.19 21.03 -2.98
CA LYS A 130 9.50 20.91 -4.42
C LYS A 130 8.26 20.71 -5.30
N CYS A 131 7.06 20.79 -4.73
CA CYS A 131 5.78 20.50 -5.40
C CYS A 131 4.75 21.59 -5.07
N MET A 132 3.94 21.99 -6.04
CA MET A 132 2.86 22.98 -5.91
C MET A 132 1.54 22.35 -6.35
N ILE A 133 0.52 22.48 -5.51
CA ILE A 133 -0.83 21.98 -5.75
C ILE A 133 -1.78 23.18 -5.82
N THR A 134 -2.54 23.32 -6.90
CA THR A 134 -3.46 24.45 -7.08
C THR A 134 -4.73 24.05 -7.84
N ASN A 135 -5.65 24.99 -8.08
CA ASN A 135 -6.89 24.78 -8.82
C ASN A 135 -6.91 25.58 -10.14
N ASP A 136 -7.93 25.35 -10.97
CA ASP A 136 -8.06 26.01 -12.29
C ASP A 136 -7.99 27.53 -12.22
N THR A 137 -8.50 28.13 -11.16
CA THR A 137 -8.53 29.59 -10.97
C THR A 137 -7.14 30.17 -10.70
N LEU A 138 -6.28 29.43 -9.99
CA LEU A 138 -4.97 29.91 -9.55
C LEU A 138 -3.80 29.38 -10.40
N ALA A 139 -4.02 28.36 -11.23
CA ALA A 139 -3.00 27.80 -12.11
C ALA A 139 -2.32 28.83 -13.03
N PRO A 140 -3.02 29.80 -13.68
CA PRO A 140 -2.37 30.82 -14.50
C PRO A 140 -1.46 31.77 -13.71
N VAL A 141 -1.81 32.04 -12.45
CA VAL A 141 -1.00 32.88 -11.54
C VAL A 141 0.24 32.13 -11.06
N VAL A 142 0.12 30.82 -10.85
CA VAL A 142 1.29 29.98 -10.55
C VAL A 142 2.21 29.87 -11.75
N GLU A 143 1.66 29.75 -12.97
CA GLU A 143 2.43 29.71 -14.22
C GLU A 143 3.29 30.96 -14.44
N SER A 144 2.82 32.14 -14.03
CA SER A 144 3.55 33.39 -14.20
C SER A 144 4.78 33.55 -13.29
N ILE A 145 4.87 32.77 -12.21
CA ILE A 145 5.98 32.82 -11.23
C ILE A 145 6.92 31.60 -11.34
N LEU A 146 6.66 30.66 -12.27
CA LEU A 146 7.50 29.47 -12.48
C LEU A 146 8.98 29.77 -12.79
N PRO A 147 9.33 30.81 -13.59
CA PRO A 147 10.74 31.10 -13.89
C PRO A 147 11.59 31.40 -12.64
N ASP A 148 10.97 31.87 -11.56
CA ASP A 148 11.65 32.23 -10.31
C ASP A 148 11.66 31.10 -9.26
N CYS A 149 10.97 29.99 -9.53
CA CYS A 149 10.81 28.87 -8.59
C CYS A 149 11.88 27.79 -8.77
N GLN A 150 13.11 28.03 -8.29
CA GLN A 150 14.29 27.18 -8.52
C GLN A 150 14.22 25.74 -7.96
N PHE A 151 13.30 25.46 -7.03
CA PHE A 151 13.14 24.13 -6.40
C PHE A 151 11.87 23.39 -6.82
N LEU A 152 10.96 24.03 -7.56
CA LEU A 152 9.67 23.47 -7.94
C LEU A 152 9.82 22.53 -9.14
N LYS A 153 9.67 21.22 -8.90
CA LYS A 153 9.86 20.17 -9.92
C LYS A 153 8.54 19.63 -10.47
N THR A 154 7.46 19.69 -9.69
CA THR A 154 6.20 19.03 -10.01
C THR A 154 5.01 19.96 -9.74
N LYS A 155 4.00 19.91 -10.62
CA LYS A 155 2.81 20.76 -10.61
C LYS A 155 1.55 19.90 -10.66
N LEU A 156 0.69 20.02 -9.66
CA LEU A 156 -0.55 19.27 -9.52
C LEU A 156 -1.76 20.22 -9.57
N ILE A 157 -2.79 19.84 -10.32
CA ILE A 157 -4.02 20.64 -10.47
C ILE A 157 -5.26 19.87 -10.00
N VAL A 158 -6.11 20.52 -9.20
CA VAL A 158 -7.42 20.01 -8.79
C VAL A 158 -8.48 20.59 -9.73
N ALA A 159 -8.73 19.89 -10.84
CA ALA A 159 -9.60 20.33 -11.93
C ALA A 159 -10.57 19.23 -12.36
N LYS A 160 -11.67 19.60 -13.04
CA LYS A 160 -12.61 18.63 -13.65
C LYS A 160 -12.07 18.01 -14.96
N GLY A 161 -10.90 18.43 -15.46
CA GLY A 161 -10.28 17.93 -16.69
C GLY A 161 -8.76 18.19 -16.73
N ASN A 162 -8.11 17.88 -17.86
CA ASN A 162 -6.65 17.97 -17.99
C ASN A 162 -6.17 19.36 -18.43
N ARG A 163 -5.03 19.79 -17.90
CA ARG A 163 -4.33 21.03 -18.27
C ARG A 163 -2.90 20.69 -18.67
N ASP A 164 -2.50 21.11 -19.88
CA ASP A 164 -1.18 20.79 -20.41
C ASP A 164 -0.06 21.27 -19.48
N GLY A 165 0.89 20.38 -19.21
CA GLY A 165 2.00 20.63 -18.29
C GLY A 165 1.62 20.59 -16.79
N TRP A 166 0.41 20.17 -16.43
CA TRP A 166 -0.04 19.92 -15.05
C TRP A 166 -0.55 18.49 -14.90
N LEU A 167 -0.22 17.85 -13.79
CA LEU A 167 -0.77 16.54 -13.45
C LEU A 167 -2.13 16.73 -12.75
N ASN A 168 -3.21 16.10 -13.24
CA ASN A 168 -4.52 16.21 -12.59
C ASN A 168 -4.56 15.37 -11.31
N LEU A 169 -4.70 16.04 -10.17
CA LEU A 169 -4.69 15.42 -8.85
C LEU A 169 -5.85 14.44 -8.65
N LYS A 170 -7.03 14.70 -9.25
CA LYS A 170 -8.19 13.78 -9.18
C LYS A 170 -7.97 12.49 -9.97
N GLU A 171 -7.26 12.56 -11.09
CA GLU A 171 -6.90 11.37 -11.87
C GLU A 171 -5.81 10.54 -11.15
N LEU A 172 -4.88 11.21 -10.45
CA LEU A 172 -3.85 10.59 -9.63
C LEU A 172 -4.39 9.96 -8.33
N PHE A 173 -5.44 10.55 -7.72
CA PHE A 173 -6.08 10.03 -6.51
C PHE A 173 -6.70 8.63 -6.69
N ALA A 174 -7.09 8.26 -7.91
CA ALA A 174 -7.73 6.96 -8.17
C ALA A 174 -6.74 5.81 -8.42
N HIS A 175 -5.45 6.08 -8.67
CA HIS A 175 -4.56 5.06 -9.28
C HIS A 175 -3.09 5.10 -8.84
N TRP A 176 -2.68 5.66 -7.69
CA TRP A 176 -1.24 5.72 -7.38
C TRP A 176 -0.51 4.37 -7.44
N MET A 177 -1.15 3.30 -6.96
CA MET A 177 -0.59 1.96 -7.06
C MET A 177 -0.96 1.25 -8.38
N ASN A 178 -1.89 1.83 -9.14
CA ASN A 178 -2.45 1.35 -10.41
C ASN A 178 -2.72 -0.16 -10.43
N LEU A 179 -3.22 -0.70 -9.31
CA LEU A 179 -3.39 -2.13 -9.11
C LEU A 179 -4.58 -2.65 -9.89
N THR A 180 -4.34 -3.73 -10.62
CA THR A 180 -5.38 -4.53 -11.27
C THR A 180 -5.63 -5.83 -10.48
N PRO A 181 -6.77 -6.50 -10.67
CA PRO A 181 -7.03 -7.80 -10.05
C PRO A 181 -6.00 -8.90 -10.38
N SER A 182 -5.14 -8.68 -11.39
CA SER A 182 -4.07 -9.60 -11.79
C SER A 182 -2.73 -9.32 -11.11
N ASP A 183 -2.60 -8.20 -10.41
CA ASP A 183 -1.34 -7.78 -9.80
C ASP A 183 -1.07 -8.49 -8.48
N ILE A 184 0.23 -8.63 -8.18
CA ILE A 184 0.76 -9.17 -6.94
C ILE A 184 1.59 -8.06 -6.31
N MET A 185 1.07 -7.49 -5.22
CA MET A 185 1.69 -6.37 -4.52
C MET A 185 2.48 -6.85 -3.32
N TRP A 186 3.77 -6.55 -3.30
CA TRP A 186 4.62 -6.76 -2.14
C TRP A 186 4.99 -5.43 -1.48
N ASN A 187 4.49 -5.21 -0.26
CA ASN A 187 4.94 -4.12 0.61
C ASN A 187 5.74 -4.69 1.79
N THR A 188 6.90 -4.08 2.05
CA THR A 188 7.88 -4.56 3.04
C THR A 188 7.79 -3.86 4.40
N SER A 189 6.79 -2.99 4.61
CA SER A 189 6.63 -2.30 5.89
C SER A 189 6.42 -3.25 7.06
N ASP A 190 6.79 -2.80 8.25
CA ASP A 190 6.39 -3.48 9.48
C ASP A 190 4.89 -3.32 9.72
N THR A 191 4.28 -4.35 10.31
CA THR A 191 2.83 -4.50 10.53
C THR A 191 2.27 -3.44 11.48
N GLY A 192 3.10 -2.83 12.33
CA GLY A 192 2.71 -1.75 13.23
C GLY A 192 2.58 -0.37 12.57
N TRP A 193 3.02 -0.22 11.32
CA TRP A 193 3.00 1.06 10.62
C TRP A 193 1.75 1.19 9.76
N VAL A 194 1.21 2.40 9.66
CA VAL A 194 0.02 2.68 8.83
C VAL A 194 0.18 2.26 7.36
N LYS A 195 1.43 2.25 6.86
CA LYS A 195 1.77 1.78 5.51
C LYS A 195 1.37 0.32 5.28
N ALA A 196 1.39 -0.53 6.30
CA ALA A 196 0.90 -1.91 6.21
C ALA A 196 -0.61 -1.94 5.94
N ALA A 197 -1.38 -1.09 6.63
CA ALA A 197 -2.82 -0.98 6.39
C ALA A 197 -3.11 -0.50 4.96
N TRP A 198 -2.41 0.52 4.46
CA TRP A 198 -2.65 1.03 3.11
C TRP A 198 -2.21 0.07 2.02
N SER A 199 -0.98 -0.44 2.09
CA SER A 199 -0.30 -1.13 0.99
C SER A 199 -0.21 -2.65 1.15
N SER A 200 -0.60 -3.20 2.31
CA SER A 200 -0.66 -4.65 2.55
C SER A 200 -2.04 -5.15 2.94
N VAL A 201 -3.06 -4.28 3.03
CA VAL A 201 -4.44 -4.68 3.37
C VAL A 201 -5.41 -4.02 2.40
N PHE A 202 -5.64 -2.71 2.55
CA PHE A 202 -6.78 -2.06 1.90
C PHE A 202 -6.59 -1.91 0.40
N ALA A 203 -5.51 -1.29 -0.09
CA ALA A 203 -5.40 -0.99 -1.52
C ALA A 203 -5.38 -2.25 -2.41
N PRO A 204 -4.57 -3.29 -2.12
CA PRO A 204 -4.59 -4.51 -2.93
C PRO A 204 -5.95 -5.17 -2.94
N TRP A 205 -6.59 -5.33 -1.79
CA TRP A 205 -7.87 -6.03 -1.71
C TRP A 205 -9.06 -5.21 -2.20
N ILE A 206 -9.03 -3.87 -2.18
CA ILE A 206 -10.01 -3.04 -2.91
C ILE A 206 -9.92 -3.30 -4.41
N SER A 207 -8.70 -3.37 -4.94
CA SER A 207 -8.44 -3.69 -6.36
C SER A 207 -8.63 -5.18 -6.69
N GLY A 208 -8.85 -6.02 -5.69
CA GLY A 208 -8.93 -7.46 -5.84
C GLY A 208 -7.58 -8.11 -6.17
N SER A 209 -6.46 -7.42 -5.98
CA SER A 209 -5.10 -7.92 -6.22
C SER A 209 -4.62 -8.84 -5.09
N CYS A 210 -3.52 -9.56 -5.33
CA CYS A 210 -2.87 -10.38 -4.32
C CYS A 210 -1.97 -9.52 -3.42
N VAL A 211 -2.05 -9.75 -2.10
CA VAL A 211 -1.05 -9.28 -1.14
C VAL A 211 0.04 -10.33 -1.01
N PHE A 212 1.26 -9.99 -1.41
CA PHE A 212 2.43 -10.81 -1.17
C PHE A 212 3.17 -10.35 0.09
N VAL A 213 3.62 -11.32 0.89
CA VAL A 213 4.35 -11.09 2.13
C VAL A 213 5.54 -12.03 2.21
N HIS A 214 6.70 -11.48 2.51
CA HIS A 214 7.82 -12.25 2.99
C HIS A 214 7.97 -11.98 4.49
N ASN A 215 8.01 -13.03 5.32
CA ASN A 215 8.18 -12.88 6.77
C ASN A 215 9.39 -12.00 7.09
N MET A 216 10.56 -12.39 6.56
CA MET A 216 11.83 -11.64 6.55
C MET A 216 12.04 -10.87 7.87
N PRO A 217 12.27 -11.53 9.02
CA PRO A 217 12.34 -10.87 10.32
C PRO A 217 13.37 -9.74 10.38
N GLN A 218 14.46 -9.90 9.63
CA GLN A 218 15.48 -8.88 9.43
C GLN A 218 15.57 -8.53 7.95
N PHE A 219 15.70 -7.23 7.66
CA PHE A 219 15.86 -6.75 6.29
C PHE A 219 17.18 -7.25 5.71
N LYS A 220 17.11 -7.94 4.56
CA LYS A 220 18.27 -8.44 3.81
C LYS A 220 18.10 -8.08 2.33
N PRO A 221 18.97 -7.23 1.75
CA PRO A 221 18.89 -6.86 0.33
C PRO A 221 18.90 -8.06 -0.62
N THR A 222 19.72 -9.07 -0.31
CA THR A 222 19.82 -10.34 -1.08
C THR A 222 18.48 -11.05 -1.16
N VAL A 223 17.83 -11.27 0.00
CA VAL A 223 16.54 -11.95 0.08
C VAL A 223 15.48 -11.19 -0.71
N ILE A 224 15.48 -9.86 -0.68
CA ILE A 224 14.54 -9.06 -1.48
C ILE A 224 14.79 -9.23 -2.97
N ALA A 225 16.04 -9.12 -3.42
CA ALA A 225 16.37 -9.28 -4.83
C ALA A 225 16.03 -10.69 -5.34
N GLU A 226 16.35 -11.72 -4.56
CA GLU A 226 15.98 -13.11 -4.85
C GLU A 226 14.47 -13.31 -4.90
N THR A 227 13.74 -12.71 -3.96
CA THR A 227 12.27 -12.79 -3.91
C THR A 227 11.64 -12.11 -5.13
N LEU A 228 12.09 -10.91 -5.49
CA LEU A 228 11.61 -10.20 -6.69
C LEU A 228 11.95 -10.94 -7.99
N SER A 229 13.04 -11.69 -8.03
CA SER A 229 13.40 -12.53 -9.18
C SER A 229 12.64 -13.85 -9.24
N ARG A 230 12.30 -14.44 -8.09
CA ARG A 230 11.68 -15.77 -8.00
C ARG A 230 10.16 -15.72 -8.11
N TYR A 231 9.52 -14.76 -7.45
CA TYR A 231 8.08 -14.68 -7.36
C TYR A 231 7.51 -13.69 -8.37
N PRO A 232 6.29 -13.92 -8.90
CA PRO A 232 5.68 -13.09 -9.94
C PRO A 232 5.13 -11.75 -9.41
N ILE A 233 5.90 -11.07 -8.58
CA ILE A 233 5.56 -9.78 -7.98
C ILE A 233 5.52 -8.73 -9.07
N THR A 234 4.41 -7.98 -9.16
CA THR A 234 4.23 -6.95 -10.19
C THR A 234 4.35 -5.54 -9.64
N VAL A 235 4.03 -5.34 -8.35
CA VAL A 235 4.17 -4.04 -7.68
C VAL A 235 4.99 -4.22 -6.41
N PHE A 236 6.13 -3.54 -6.34
CA PHE A 236 7.01 -3.56 -5.18
C PHE A 236 6.97 -2.22 -4.45
N CYS A 237 6.63 -2.22 -3.16
CA CYS A 237 6.59 -1.03 -2.33
C CYS A 237 7.52 -1.18 -1.12
N THR A 238 8.41 -0.21 -0.94
CA THR A 238 9.30 -0.17 0.24
C THR A 238 9.63 1.26 0.64
N ALA A 239 10.39 1.44 1.73
CA ALA A 239 10.85 2.76 2.16
C ALA A 239 12.12 3.17 1.39
N PRO A 240 12.41 4.48 1.25
CA PRO A 240 13.67 4.93 0.66
C PRO A 240 14.92 4.31 1.27
N THR A 241 14.93 4.05 2.59
CA THR A 241 16.02 3.34 3.28
C THR A 241 16.31 1.98 2.65
N ALA A 242 15.28 1.20 2.33
CA ALA A 242 15.44 -0.10 1.70
C ALA A 242 15.99 0.02 0.27
N TYR A 243 15.49 0.95 -0.53
CA TYR A 243 16.05 1.22 -1.87
C TYR A 243 17.52 1.61 -1.81
N ARG A 244 17.94 2.43 -0.82
CA ARG A 244 19.35 2.76 -0.58
C ARG A 244 20.19 1.50 -0.37
N MET A 245 19.73 0.59 0.47
CA MET A 245 20.44 -0.66 0.74
C MET A 245 20.46 -1.60 -0.48
N LEU A 246 19.39 -1.64 -1.27
CA LEU A 246 19.30 -2.44 -2.50
C LEU A 246 20.28 -1.95 -3.57
N VAL A 247 20.32 -0.64 -3.85
CA VAL A 247 21.25 -0.11 -4.86
C VAL A 247 22.72 -0.22 -4.43
N GLN A 248 22.99 -0.20 -3.12
CA GLN A 248 24.33 -0.45 -2.56
C GLN A 248 24.74 -1.92 -2.63
N HIS A 249 23.78 -2.84 -2.47
CA HIS A 249 24.01 -4.26 -2.65
C HIS A 249 24.32 -4.63 -4.10
N ASP A 250 23.97 -3.75 -5.05
CA ASP A 250 24.03 -3.95 -6.50
C ASP A 250 23.14 -5.11 -6.95
N VAL A 251 21.95 -4.77 -7.42
CA VAL A 251 20.96 -5.75 -7.89
C VAL A 251 21.04 -6.01 -9.40
N SER A 252 22.07 -5.53 -10.10
CA SER A 252 22.18 -5.63 -11.56
C SER A 252 22.26 -7.07 -12.10
N SER A 253 22.74 -8.01 -11.28
CA SER A 253 22.77 -9.45 -11.60
C SER A 253 21.40 -10.12 -11.54
N TYR A 254 20.43 -9.50 -10.86
CA TYR A 254 19.09 -10.04 -10.72
C TYR A 254 18.21 -9.58 -11.88
N LYS A 255 17.25 -10.43 -12.27
CA LYS A 255 16.24 -10.11 -13.29
C LYS A 255 14.86 -10.12 -12.67
N PHE A 256 14.21 -8.97 -12.68
CA PHE A 256 12.87 -8.78 -12.13
C PHE A 256 11.85 -8.86 -13.28
N MET A 257 11.54 -10.09 -13.72
CA MET A 257 10.81 -10.32 -14.97
C MET A 257 9.37 -9.80 -14.95
N THR A 258 8.75 -9.70 -13.77
CA THR A 258 7.32 -9.36 -13.63
C THR A 258 7.08 -7.99 -13.02
N VAL A 259 8.10 -7.37 -12.40
CA VAL A 259 7.92 -6.11 -11.68
C VAL A 259 7.66 -4.97 -12.68
N LYS A 260 6.49 -4.34 -12.54
CA LYS A 260 6.04 -3.23 -13.38
C LYS A 260 6.21 -1.88 -12.69
N HIS A 261 5.95 -1.84 -11.38
CA HIS A 261 5.91 -0.61 -10.60
C HIS A 261 6.72 -0.75 -9.32
N CYS A 262 7.63 0.20 -9.09
CA CYS A 262 8.36 0.35 -7.84
C CYS A 262 7.86 1.61 -7.12
N LEU A 263 7.32 1.44 -5.91
CA LEU A 263 6.74 2.51 -5.11
C LEU A 263 7.60 2.78 -3.88
N SER A 264 7.62 4.04 -3.46
CA SER A 264 8.32 4.50 -2.26
C SER A 264 7.49 5.49 -1.46
N GLY A 265 7.77 5.62 -0.16
CA GLY A 265 7.14 6.62 0.70
C GLY A 265 7.50 6.43 2.18
N GLY A 266 7.32 7.50 2.97
CA GLY A 266 7.60 7.56 4.42
C GLY A 266 8.89 8.29 4.82
N GLU A 267 9.79 8.54 3.87
CA GLU A 267 11.01 9.34 4.05
C GLU A 267 11.33 10.07 2.74
N PRO A 268 12.22 11.08 2.72
CA PRO A 268 12.71 11.67 1.48
C PRO A 268 13.54 10.67 0.65
N LEU A 269 13.18 10.51 -0.62
CA LEU A 269 13.97 9.75 -1.59
C LEU A 269 15.05 10.63 -2.26
N ASN A 270 16.31 10.16 -2.22
CA ASN A 270 17.42 10.86 -2.89
C ASN A 270 17.39 10.56 -4.41
N PRO A 271 17.43 11.57 -5.29
CA PRO A 271 17.52 11.37 -6.75
C PRO A 271 18.62 10.40 -7.20
N GLU A 272 19.77 10.37 -6.52
CA GLU A 272 20.87 9.45 -6.85
C GLU A 272 20.46 7.98 -6.67
N VAL A 273 19.61 7.69 -5.68
CA VAL A 273 19.08 6.33 -5.44
C VAL A 273 18.13 5.93 -6.57
N MET A 274 17.30 6.87 -7.04
CA MET A 274 16.39 6.63 -8.17
C MET A 274 17.16 6.36 -9.45
N GLU A 275 18.19 7.16 -9.73
CA GLU A 275 19.03 6.99 -10.91
C GLU A 275 19.80 5.65 -10.88
N LYS A 276 20.42 5.31 -9.74
CA LYS A 276 21.09 4.02 -9.56
C LYS A 276 20.14 2.84 -9.71
N TRP A 277 18.94 2.93 -9.13
CA TRP A 277 17.92 1.88 -9.28
C TRP A 277 17.51 1.71 -10.75
N LYS A 278 17.29 2.83 -11.46
CA LYS A 278 16.96 2.82 -12.89
C LYS A 278 18.08 2.21 -13.74
N ILE A 279 19.34 2.51 -13.44
CA ILE A 279 20.50 1.94 -14.13
C ILE A 279 20.60 0.42 -13.88
N GLN A 280 20.44 -0.04 -12.64
CA GLN A 280 20.60 -1.45 -12.28
C GLN A 280 19.44 -2.33 -12.76
N THR A 281 18.22 -1.80 -12.76
CA THR A 281 16.99 -2.60 -12.94
C THR A 281 16.16 -2.24 -14.17
N GLY A 282 16.37 -1.05 -14.73
CA GLY A 282 15.51 -0.48 -15.77
C GLY A 282 14.17 0.09 -15.27
N LEU A 283 13.90 0.04 -13.96
CA LEU A 283 12.62 0.45 -13.36
C LEU A 283 12.70 1.84 -12.72
N ASP A 284 11.60 2.60 -12.78
CA ASP A 284 11.48 3.89 -12.09
C ASP A 284 10.90 3.69 -10.68
N ILE A 285 11.33 4.53 -9.73
CA ILE A 285 10.73 4.59 -8.39
C ILE A 285 9.72 5.74 -8.37
N HIS A 286 8.47 5.44 -8.05
CA HIS A 286 7.42 6.44 -7.85
C HIS A 286 7.24 6.72 -6.37
N GLU A 287 7.47 7.98 -5.96
CA GLU A 287 7.34 8.41 -4.57
C GLU A 287 5.89 8.83 -4.27
N GLY A 288 5.37 8.40 -3.13
CA GLY A 288 4.13 8.87 -2.54
C GLY A 288 4.38 9.46 -1.16
N TYR A 289 3.63 10.51 -0.81
CA TYR A 289 3.67 11.14 0.50
C TYR A 289 2.41 10.79 1.29
N GLY A 290 2.40 11.00 2.60
CA GLY A 290 1.26 10.68 3.46
C GLY A 290 1.66 10.65 4.91
N GLN A 291 0.67 10.77 5.80
CA GLN A 291 0.85 10.71 7.24
C GLN A 291 -0.20 9.78 7.85
N THR A 292 0.01 9.31 9.08
CA THR A 292 -0.90 8.37 9.75
C THR A 292 -2.33 8.88 9.82
N GLU A 293 -2.48 10.19 10.00
CA GLU A 293 -3.75 10.91 10.12
C GLU A 293 -4.46 11.08 8.78
N THR A 294 -3.77 10.84 7.66
CA THR A 294 -4.31 11.00 6.30
C THR A 294 -4.22 9.69 5.54
N VAL A 295 -4.65 9.66 4.27
CA VAL A 295 -4.26 8.60 3.34
C VAL A 295 -2.98 9.03 2.61
N CYS A 296 -2.49 8.21 1.66
CA CYS A 296 -1.41 8.68 0.80
C CYS A 296 -1.84 9.98 0.08
N LEU A 297 -1.12 11.06 0.39
CA LEU A 297 -1.27 12.38 -0.19
C LEU A 297 -0.23 12.53 -1.32
N TYR A 298 -0.64 13.03 -2.46
CA TYR A 298 0.28 13.40 -3.54
C TYR A 298 0.41 14.91 -3.63
#